data_AF-A0A7S9QC40-F1
#
_entry.id   AF-A0A7S9QC40-F1
#
_cell.length_a   1.000
_cell.length_b   1.000
_cell.length_c   1.000
_cell.angle_alpha   90.00
_cell.angle_beta   90.00
_cell.angle_gamma   90.00
#
_symmetry.space_group_name_H-M   'P 1'
#
loop_
_entity.id
_entity.type
_entity.pdbx_description
1 polymer ?
#
loop_
_entity_poly.entity_id
_entity_poly.type
_entity_poly.pdbx_seq_one_letter_code
_entity_poly.pdbx_strand_id
1 'polypeptide(L)'
;MRAFLTALLVSASLTPALAETPVFDGDWRNPEFDYAIRIFGEIGIVTQADSAVFSQGDVVLRLPATEDECRDGRQRFGGGDWAEVRGCLVRFDTLLLETGTNQWVLRRTGG
;
A
#
# COMPACT_ATOMS: atom_id res chain seq x y z
N MET A 1 37.57 -57.09 -4.50
CA MET A 1 36.54 -56.29 -3.82
C MET A 1 36.70 -54.84 -4.22
N ARG A 2 35.75 -54.27 -4.96
CA ARG A 2 35.74 -52.84 -5.31
C ARG A 2 34.48 -52.24 -4.67
N ALA A 3 34.68 -51.38 -3.68
CA ALA A 3 33.61 -50.62 -3.05
C ALA A 3 33.25 -49.43 -3.95
N PHE A 4 31.99 -49.30 -4.32
CA PHE A 4 31.44 -48.12 -4.98
C PHE A 4 30.92 -47.18 -3.91
N LEU A 5 31.51 -45.98 -3.81
CA LEU A 5 30.99 -44.88 -3.00
C LEU A 5 29.90 -44.17 -3.81
N THR A 6 28.66 -44.24 -3.32
CA THR A 6 27.53 -43.47 -3.83
C THR A 6 27.59 -42.07 -3.24
N ALA A 7 27.88 -41.07 -4.07
CA ALA A 7 27.77 -39.67 -3.67
C ALA A 7 26.29 -39.23 -3.77
N LEU A 8 25.69 -38.84 -2.64
CA LEU A 8 24.38 -38.18 -2.61
C LEU A 8 24.55 -36.71 -3.00
N LEU A 9 23.98 -36.33 -4.13
CA LEU A 9 23.80 -34.93 -4.52
C LEU A 9 22.66 -34.34 -3.68
N VAL A 10 22.99 -33.37 -2.82
CA VAL A 10 22.00 -32.56 -2.11
C VAL A 10 21.44 -31.52 -3.08
N SER A 11 20.19 -31.71 -3.50
CA SER A 11 19.44 -30.69 -4.22
C SER A 11 19.00 -29.61 -3.24
N ALA A 12 19.67 -28.46 -3.26
CA ALA A 12 19.20 -27.27 -2.57
C ALA A 12 17.96 -26.72 -3.31
N SER A 13 16.79 -26.87 -2.71
CA SER A 13 15.56 -26.25 -3.20
C SER A 13 15.62 -24.74 -2.96
N LEU A 14 16.01 -23.98 -3.98
CA LEU A 14 15.79 -22.54 -4.05
C LEU A 14 14.28 -22.32 -4.25
N THR A 15 13.52 -22.14 -3.17
CA THR A 15 12.16 -21.63 -3.28
C THR A 15 12.27 -20.20 -3.81
N PRO A 16 11.75 -19.87 -5.00
CA PRO A 16 11.69 -18.49 -5.41
C PRO A 16 10.83 -17.76 -4.38
N ALA A 17 11.41 -16.78 -3.68
CA ALA A 17 10.62 -15.82 -2.94
C ALA A 17 9.69 -15.19 -3.98
N LEU A 18 8.39 -15.50 -3.90
CA LEU A 18 7.38 -14.83 -4.70
C LEU A 18 7.58 -13.34 -4.43
N ALA A 19 7.99 -12.59 -5.45
CA ALA A 19 8.00 -11.14 -5.36
C ALA A 19 6.55 -10.74 -5.04
N GLU A 20 6.32 -10.31 -3.81
CA GLU A 20 5.00 -9.84 -3.39
C GLU A 20 4.68 -8.63 -4.27
N THR A 21 3.67 -8.76 -5.14
CA THR A 21 3.16 -7.64 -5.93
C THR A 21 2.91 -6.46 -4.98
N PRO A 22 3.32 -5.22 -5.30
CA PRO A 22 3.07 -4.08 -4.43
C PRO A 22 1.56 -3.93 -4.17
N VAL A 23 1.14 -4.21 -2.93
CA VAL A 23 -0.27 -4.26 -2.56
C VAL A 23 -0.68 -2.94 -1.91
N PHE A 24 -1.41 -2.10 -2.64
CA PHE A 24 -2.06 -0.92 -2.06
C PHE A 24 -3.23 -1.30 -1.14
N ASP A 25 -3.89 -2.44 -1.40
CA ASP A 25 -5.00 -2.91 -0.58
C ASP A 25 -4.58 -3.13 0.88
N GLY A 26 -5.49 -2.80 1.79
CA GLY A 26 -5.29 -2.97 3.24
C GLY A 26 -5.69 -1.73 4.04
N ASP A 27 -5.43 -1.79 5.34
CA ASP A 27 -5.75 -0.72 6.27
C ASP A 27 -4.53 0.19 6.50
N TRP A 28 -4.76 1.49 6.36
CA TRP A 28 -3.76 2.54 6.35
C TRP A 28 -4.14 3.68 7.27
N ARG A 29 -3.19 4.22 8.01
CA ARG A 29 -3.39 5.40 8.86
C ARG A 29 -2.59 6.58 8.35
N ASN A 30 -3.25 7.73 8.29
CA ASN A 30 -2.63 9.01 8.12
C ASN A 30 -2.29 9.60 9.51
N PRO A 31 -1.02 9.63 9.92
CA PRO A 31 -0.64 10.15 11.24
C PRO A 31 -0.67 11.68 11.32
N GLU A 32 -0.69 12.38 10.18
CA GLU A 32 -0.70 13.85 10.15
C GLU A 32 -2.12 14.42 10.32
N PHE A 33 -3.10 13.72 9.77
CA PHE A 33 -4.50 14.17 9.76
C PHE A 33 -5.42 13.30 10.62
N ASP A 34 -4.86 12.37 11.41
CA ASP A 34 -5.56 11.51 12.36
C ASP A 34 -6.83 10.83 11.81
N TYR A 35 -6.67 10.17 10.67
CA TYR A 35 -7.69 9.29 10.12
C TYR A 35 -7.07 7.98 9.61
N ALA A 36 -7.88 6.94 9.55
CA ALA A 36 -7.55 5.67 8.92
C ALA A 36 -8.48 5.41 7.73
N ILE A 37 -7.92 4.79 6.69
CA ILE A 37 -8.65 4.33 5.51
C ILE A 37 -8.39 2.85 5.28
N ARG A 38 -9.37 2.18 4.67
CA ARG A 38 -9.16 0.90 4.00
C ARG A 38 -9.12 1.14 2.50
N ILE A 39 -8.04 0.71 1.86
CA ILE A 39 -7.93 0.67 0.41
C ILE A 39 -8.36 -0.72 -0.06
N PHE A 40 -9.26 -0.77 -1.02
CA PHE A 40 -9.66 -2.00 -1.71
C PHE A 40 -9.85 -1.72 -3.19
N GLY A 41 -9.01 -2.36 -4.02
CA GLY A 41 -8.91 -2.07 -5.45
C GLY A 41 -8.51 -0.63 -5.69
N GLU A 42 -9.48 0.20 -6.11
CA GLU A 42 -9.21 1.57 -6.51
C GLU A 42 -9.61 2.62 -5.46
N ILE A 43 -10.28 2.21 -4.39
CA ILE A 43 -11.00 3.13 -3.51
C ILE A 43 -10.42 3.05 -2.10
N GLY A 44 -10.08 4.20 -1.52
CA GLY A 44 -9.79 4.37 -0.10
C GLY A 44 -10.97 4.98 0.65
N ILE A 45 -11.52 4.22 1.60
CA ILE A 45 -12.68 4.60 2.41
C ILE A 45 -12.24 4.80 3.86
N VAL A 46 -12.68 5.89 4.49
CA VAL A 46 -12.38 6.17 5.91
C VAL A 46 -13.01 5.12 6.81
N THR A 47 -12.18 4.44 7.61
CA THR A 47 -12.61 3.42 8.58
C THR A 47 -12.63 3.96 10.01
N GLN A 48 -11.79 4.95 10.32
CA GLN A 48 -11.77 5.68 11.57
C GLN A 48 -11.44 7.13 11.28
N ALA A 49 -12.19 8.05 11.86
CA ALA A 49 -11.91 9.47 11.80
C ALA A 49 -11.90 10.04 13.22
N ASP A 50 -10.72 10.46 13.67
CA ASP A 50 -10.58 11.36 14.83
C ASP A 50 -10.45 12.84 14.34
N SER A 51 -10.57 13.02 13.02
CA SER A 51 -10.49 14.30 12.32
C SER A 51 -11.85 15.00 12.21
N ALA A 52 -11.86 16.33 12.30
CA ALA A 52 -13.05 17.15 12.04
C ALA A 52 -13.46 17.22 10.55
N VAL A 53 -12.62 16.69 9.66
CA VAL A 53 -12.76 16.84 8.20
C VAL A 53 -13.53 15.70 7.54
N PHE A 54 -13.30 14.47 7.99
CA PHE A 54 -13.85 13.28 7.36
C PHE A 54 -14.72 12.50 8.33
N SER A 55 -15.71 11.79 7.80
CA SER A 55 -16.54 10.85 8.55
C SER A 55 -16.24 9.42 8.12
N GLN A 56 -16.50 8.46 9.01
CA GLN A 56 -16.43 7.05 8.66
C GLN A 56 -17.34 6.75 7.46
N GLY A 57 -16.82 6.02 6.48
CA GLY A 57 -17.50 5.72 5.22
C GLY A 57 -17.25 6.72 4.09
N ASP A 58 -16.60 7.86 4.35
CA ASP A 58 -16.22 8.79 3.29
C ASP A 58 -15.21 8.15 2.33
N VAL A 59 -15.47 8.31 1.03
CA VAL A 59 -14.49 8.01 -0.02
C VAL A 59 -13.54 9.19 -0.12
N VAL A 60 -12.28 8.98 0.24
CA VAL A 60 -11.27 10.04 0.29
C VAL A 60 -10.13 9.83 -0.69
N LEU A 61 -9.95 8.61 -1.19
CA LEU A 61 -8.86 8.30 -2.12
C LEU A 61 -9.38 7.48 -3.29
N ARG A 62 -8.91 7.79 -4.49
CA ARG A 62 -9.13 7.02 -5.72
C ARG A 62 -7.79 6.83 -6.41
N LEU A 63 -7.29 5.60 -6.44
CA LEU A 63 -6.03 5.22 -7.09
C LEU A 63 -6.32 4.05 -8.03
N PRO A 64 -6.30 4.22 -9.36
CA PRO A 64 -6.58 3.14 -10.31
C PRO A 64 -5.75 1.89 -10.02
N ALA A 65 -6.33 0.71 -10.20
CA ALA A 65 -5.62 -0.54 -9.93
C ALA A 65 -4.57 -0.79 -11.03
N THR A 66 -3.28 -0.81 -10.66
CA THR A 66 -2.17 -1.18 -11.55
C THR A 66 -1.18 -2.08 -10.81
N GLU A 67 -0.33 -2.80 -11.54
CA GLU A 67 0.76 -3.58 -10.93
C GLU A 67 1.96 -2.70 -10.52
N ASP A 68 1.89 -1.39 -10.77
CA ASP A 68 2.97 -0.45 -10.51
C ASP A 68 3.06 -0.10 -9.02
N GLU A 69 4.29 0.13 -8.56
CA GLU A 69 4.57 0.67 -7.23
C GLU A 69 4.05 2.09 -7.05
N CYS A 70 3.87 2.84 -8.15
CA CYS A 70 3.38 4.21 -8.16
C CYS A 70 2.14 4.36 -9.06
N ARG A 71 1.13 5.06 -8.58
CA ARG A 71 -0.17 5.24 -9.24
C ARG A 71 -0.61 6.69 -9.17
N ASP A 72 -1.06 7.23 -10.29
CA ASP A 72 -1.68 8.56 -10.34
C ASP A 72 -3.18 8.44 -10.11
N GLY A 73 -3.74 9.30 -9.27
CA GLY A 73 -5.15 9.26 -8.91
C GLY A 73 -5.60 10.56 -8.27
N ARG A 74 -6.59 10.49 -7.37
CA ARG A 74 -7.20 11.67 -6.75
C ARG A 74 -7.46 11.46 -5.27
N GLN A 75 -7.27 12.51 -4.48
CA GLN A 75 -7.64 12.54 -3.07
C GLN A 75 -8.60 13.71 -2.80
N ARG A 76 -9.61 13.46 -1.94
CA ARG A 76 -10.49 14.48 -1.39
C ARG A 76 -9.82 15.12 -0.16
N PHE A 77 -9.87 16.44 -0.05
CA PHE A 77 -9.28 17.20 1.06
C PHE A 77 -10.34 17.84 1.96
N GLY A 78 -9.88 18.51 3.03
CA GLY A 78 -10.62 19.39 3.94
C GLY A 78 -11.86 20.08 3.39
N GLY A 79 -11.69 20.80 2.29
CA GLY A 79 -12.74 21.60 1.66
C GLY A 79 -13.75 20.80 0.84
N GLY A 80 -13.57 19.48 0.72
CA GLY A 80 -14.36 18.63 -0.18
C GLY A 80 -13.84 18.54 -1.61
N ASP A 81 -12.87 19.39 -1.96
CA ASP A 81 -12.23 19.38 -3.28
C ASP A 81 -11.38 18.13 -3.50
N TRP A 82 -11.36 17.68 -4.76
CA TRP A 82 -10.54 16.55 -5.21
C TRP A 82 -9.33 17.06 -5.99
N ALA A 83 -8.13 16.81 -5.47
CA ALA A 83 -6.88 17.11 -6.19
C ALA A 83 -6.22 15.84 -6.73
N GLU A 84 -5.44 16.00 -7.79
CA GLU A 84 -4.59 14.95 -8.32
C GLU A 84 -3.47 14.62 -7.33
N VAL A 85 -3.21 13.33 -7.16
CA VAL A 85 -2.14 12.83 -6.31
C VAL A 85 -1.40 11.70 -7.01
N ARG A 86 -0.12 11.56 -6.71
CA ARG A 86 0.66 10.37 -7.01
C ARG A 86 0.86 9.59 -5.72
N GLY A 87 0.46 8.32 -5.72
CA GLY A 87 0.65 7.41 -4.61
C GLY A 87 1.71 6.38 -4.94
N CYS A 88 2.79 6.33 -4.14
CA CYS A 88 3.91 5.40 -4.31
C CYS A 88 4.10 4.54 -3.07
N LEU A 89 4.08 3.22 -3.24
CA LEU A 89 4.45 2.26 -2.22
C LEU A 89 5.99 2.26 -2.08
N VAL A 90 6.52 3.09 -1.18
CA VAL A 90 7.97 3.20 -0.97
C VAL A 90 8.53 2.05 -0.10
N ARG A 91 7.66 1.42 0.69
CA ARG A 91 7.89 0.17 1.43
C ARG A 91 6.54 -0.54 1.57
N PHE A 92 6.56 -1.84 1.87
CA PHE A 92 5.35 -2.64 2.09
C PHE A 92 4.34 -2.00 3.06
N ASP A 93 4.83 -1.29 4.08
CA ASP A 93 4.06 -0.65 5.14
C ASP A 93 3.91 0.87 5.00
N THR A 94 4.41 1.44 3.90
CA THR A 94 4.53 2.89 3.74
C THR A 94 4.12 3.32 2.34
N LEU A 95 3.00 4.03 2.28
CA LEU A 95 2.48 4.65 1.06
C LEU A 95 2.72 6.15 1.13
N LEU A 96 3.59 6.66 0.25
CA LEU A 96 3.80 8.09 0.04
C LEU A 96 2.69 8.61 -0.88
N LEU A 97 2.00 9.66 -0.46
CA LEU A 97 1.08 10.40 -1.31
C LEU A 97 1.64 11.81 -1.51
N GLU A 98 1.68 12.26 -2.76
CA GLU A 98 2.16 13.58 -3.11
C GLU A 98 1.22 14.28 -4.09
N THR A 99 1.09 15.59 -3.93
CA THR A 99 0.70 16.50 -5.00
C THR A 99 1.99 17.11 -5.58
N GLY A 100 1.89 17.89 -6.66
CA GLY A 100 3.04 18.64 -7.18
C GLY A 100 3.68 19.63 -6.19
N THR A 101 3.10 19.86 -5.01
CA THR A 101 3.60 20.81 -4.00
C THR A 101 3.67 20.28 -2.57
N ASN A 102 2.94 19.22 -2.23
CA ASN A 102 2.84 18.69 -0.86
C ASN A 102 3.03 17.17 -0.87
N GLN A 103 3.51 16.62 0.23
CA GLN A 103 3.65 15.17 0.43
C GLN A 103 3.26 14.77 1.84
N TRP A 104 2.65 13.60 1.99
CA TRP A 104 2.34 12.98 3.28
C TRP A 104 2.43 11.46 3.16
N VAL A 105 2.47 10.78 4.30
CA VAL A 105 2.62 9.33 4.35
C VAL A 105 1.42 8.68 4.99
N LEU A 106 1.00 7.56 4.41
CA LEU A 106 0.11 6.61 5.05
C LEU A 106 0.95 5.42 5.55
N ARG A 107 0.68 4.98 6.77
CA ARG A 107 1.33 3.83 7.40
C ARG A 107 0.35 2.69 7.49
N ARG A 108 0.75 1.50 7.06
CA ARG A 108 -0.06 0.29 7.18
C ARG A 108 -0.26 -0.02 8.67
N THR A 109 -1.50 -0.27 9.08
CA THR A 109 -1.83 -0.55 10.50
C THR A 109 -2.12 -2.02 10.80
N GLY A 110 -2.23 -2.87 9.78
CA GLY A 110 -2.40 -4.31 9.94
C GLY A 110 -3.25 -4.91 8.82
N GLY A 111 -2.93 -6.14 8.44
CA GLY A 111 -3.73 -7.01 7.57
C GLY A 111 -4.51 -8.04 8.38
#